data_AF-A0A7K8M2N8-F1
#
_entry.id   AF-A0A7K8M2N8-F1
#
_cell.length_a   1.000
_cell.length_b   1.000
_cell.length_c   1.000
_cell.angle_alpha   90.00
_cell.angle_beta   90.00
_cell.angle_gamma   90.00
#
_symmetry.space_group_name_H-M   'P 1'
#
loop_
_entity.id
_entity.type
_entity.pdbx_description
1 polymer ?
#
loop_
_entity_poly.entity_id
_entity_poly.type
_entity_poly.pdbx_seq_one_letter_code
_entity_poly.pdbx_strand_id
1 'polypeptide(L)' 'HTGEKPYKCSQCGRGFSGNSNLIKHTRIHTGEQPYRCSQCGESFRFQPQLVRHQKHHAE' A
#
# COMPACT_ATOMS: atom_id res chain seq x y z
N HIS A 1 -25.38 -7.97 -3.16
CA HIS A 1 -24.09 -7.44 -2.65
C HIS A 1 -24.21 -7.21 -1.14
N THR A 2 -23.97 -8.25 -0.35
CA THR A 2 -23.80 -8.11 1.10
C THR A 2 -22.44 -7.46 1.32
N GLY A 3 -22.42 -6.15 1.58
CA GLY A 3 -21.20 -5.35 1.73
C GLY A 3 -20.39 -5.68 2.99
N GLU A 4 -20.33 -6.94 3.38
CA GLU A 4 -19.68 -7.38 4.60
C GLU A 4 -18.18 -7.11 4.52
N LYS A 5 -17.71 -6.40 5.53
CA LYS A 5 -16.32 -5.98 5.69
C LYS A 5 -15.80 -6.57 6.99
N PRO A 6 -15.52 -7.89 7.02
CA PRO A 6 -15.11 -8.56 8.25
C PRO A 6 -13.75 -8.06 8.76
N TYR A 7 -12.91 -7.52 7.87
CA TYR A 7 -11.59 -7.01 8.22
C TYR A 7 -11.66 -5.53 8.56
N LYS A 8 -11.48 -5.16 9.83
CA LYS A 8 -11.52 -3.76 10.28
C LYS A 8 -10.13 -3.28 10.69
N CYS A 9 -9.82 -2.03 10.36
CA CYS A 9 -8.61 -1.37 10.82
C CYS A 9 -8.76 -0.97 12.28
N SER A 10 -7.85 -1.43 13.15
CA SER A 10 -7.86 -1.09 14.57
C SER A 10 -7.53 0.39 14.85
N GLN A 11 -6.87 1.09 13.91
CA GLN A 11 -6.49 2.49 14.11
C GLN A 11 -7.59 3.49 13.72
N CYS A 12 -8.37 3.21 12.68
CA CYS A 12 -9.38 4.15 12.16
C CYS A 12 -10.78 3.53 11.96
N GLY A 13 -10.98 2.27 12.35
CA GLY A 13 -12.25 1.56 12.25
C GLY A 13 -12.70 1.18 10.83
N ARG A 14 -11.92 1.55 9.80
CA ARG A 14 -12.30 1.32 8.39
C ARG A 14 -12.39 -0.18 8.09
N GLY A 15 -13.52 -0.58 7.50
CA GLY A 15 -13.77 -1.97 7.08
C GLY A 15 -13.29 -2.26 5.65
N PHE A 16 -12.80 -3.47 5.45
CA PHE A 16 -12.33 -4.03 4.19
C PHE A 16 -12.94 -5.42 3.97
N SER A 17 -13.19 -5.76 2.71
CA SER A 17 -13.69 -7.07 2.30
C SER A 17 -12.63 -8.17 2.33
N GLY A 18 -11.34 -7.81 2.42
CA GLY A 18 -10.23 -8.76 2.43
C GLY A 18 -9.08 -8.34 3.34
N ASN A 19 -8.42 -9.33 3.93
CA ASN A 19 -7.26 -9.11 4.81
C ASN A 19 -6.11 -8.41 4.10
N SER A 20 -5.84 -8.76 2.84
CA SER A 20 -4.80 -8.13 2.03
C SER A 20 -5.03 -6.64 1.82
N ASN A 21 -6.29 -6.22 1.70
CA ASN A 21 -6.66 -4.81 1.59
C ASN A 21 -6.50 -4.08 2.93
N LEU A 22 -6.83 -4.74 4.04
CA LEU A 22 -6.57 -4.22 5.38
C LEU A 22 -5.06 -4.03 5.61
N ILE A 23 -4.23 -5.02 5.30
CA ILE A 23 -2.76 -4.94 5.47
C ILE A 23 -2.16 -3.84 4.57
N LYS A 24 -2.62 -3.72 3.32
CA LYS A 24 -2.20 -2.61 2.45
C LYS A 24 -2.60 -1.25 3.04
N HIS A 25 -3.78 -1.19 3.66
CA HIS A 25 -4.26 0.00 4.32
C HIS A 25 -3.44 0.34 5.58
N THR A 26 -3.04 -0.63 6.41
CA THR A 26 -2.28 -0.31 7.65
C THR A 26 -0.96 0.39 7.36
N ARG A 27 -0.36 0.17 6.19
CA ARG A 27 0.82 0.90 5.73
C ARG A 27 0.63 2.41 5.63
N ILE A 28 -0.62 2.90 5.53
CA ILE A 28 -0.90 4.33 5.56
C ILE A 28 -0.61 4.96 6.91
N HIS A 29 -0.82 4.19 7.98
CA HIS A 29 -0.66 4.65 9.34
C HIS A 29 0.78 4.47 9.82
N THR A 30 1.41 3.34 9.46
CA THR A 30 2.79 3.06 9.87
C THR A 30 3.83 3.85 9.07
N GLY A 31 3.44 4.42 7.93
CA GLY A 31 4.38 5.06 7.02
C GLY A 31 5.32 4.08 6.32
N GLU A 32 5.10 2.77 6.44
CA GLU A 32 5.97 1.76 5.87
C GLU A 32 6.01 1.86 4.34
N GLN A 33 7.23 1.92 3.80
CA GLN A 33 7.51 1.99 2.37
C GLN A 33 8.50 0.88 1.98
N PRO A 34 8.03 -0.38 1.88
CA PRO A 34 8.92 -1.51 1.68
C PRO A 34 9.53 -1.57 0.27
N TYR A 35 9.00 -0.80 -0.68
CA TYR A 35 9.45 -0.83 -2.07
C TYR A 35 10.43 0.31 -2.34
N ARG A 36 11.73 0.03 -2.27
CA ARG A 36 12.78 1.02 -2.53
C ARG A 36 13.25 0.97 -3.99
N CYS A 37 13.36 2.12 -4.63
CA CYS A 37 14.00 2.26 -5.93
C CYS A 37 15.50 2.06 -5.78
N SER A 38 16.07 1.14 -6.56
CA SER A 38 17.51 0.87 -6.58
C SER A 38 18.34 1.98 -7.22
N GLN A 39 17.73 2.84 -8.05
CA GLN A 39 18.46 3.88 -8.79
C GLN A 39 18.60 5.18 -7.98
N CYS A 40 17.50 5.69 -7.40
CA CYS A 40 17.50 6.95 -6.64
C CYS A 40 17.29 6.77 -5.12
N GLY A 41 17.01 5.55 -4.65
CA GLY A 41 16.76 5.29 -3.22
C GLY A 41 15.37 5.71 -2.70
N GLU A 42 14.52 6.28 -3.55
CA GLU A 42 13.16 6.68 -3.17
C GLU A 42 12.31 5.47 -2.80
N SER A 43 11.51 5.58 -1.74
CA SER A 43 10.74 4.45 -1.18
C SER A 43 9.24 4.65 -1.37
N PHE A 44 8.54 3.56 -1.71
CA PHE A 44 7.13 3.55 -2.05
C PHE A 44 6.35 2.56 -1.17
N ARG A 45 5.08 2.90 -0.92
CA ARG A 45 4.17 2.09 -0.10
C ARG A 45 3.64 0.87 -0.85
N PHE A 46 3.50 0.98 -2.18
CA PHE A 46 2.95 -0.06 -3.04
C PHE A 46 3.82 -0.33 -4.27
N GLN A 47 3.92 -1.60 -4.67
CA GLN A 47 4.68 -2.03 -5.85
C GLN A 47 4.30 -1.30 -7.15
N PRO A 48 3.01 -1.06 -7.47
CA PRO A 48 2.66 -0.32 -8.69
C PRO A 48 3.20 1.11 -8.72
N GLN A 49 3.40 1.74 -7.55
CA GLN A 49 3.99 3.07 -7.47
C GLN A 49 5.48 3.03 -7.82
N LEU A 50 6.22 2.04 -7.28
CA LEU A 50 7.62 1.82 -7.63
C LEU A 50 7.77 1.51 -9.13
N VAL A 51 6.94 0.61 -9.68
CA VAL A 51 7.03 0.24 -11.10
C VAL A 51 6.76 1.45 -12.00
N ARG A 52 5.75 2.27 -11.68
CA ARG A 52 5.51 3.51 -12.42
C ARG A 52 6.67 4.49 -12.29
N HIS A 53 7.22 4.64 -11.09
CA HIS A 53 8.37 5.49 -10.84
C HIS A 53 9.60 5.05 -11.65
N GLN A 54 9.88 3.74 -11.71
CA GLN A 54 11.01 3.19 -12.46
C GLN A 54 10.95 3.50 -13.96
N LYS A 55 9.74 3.69 -14.52
CA LYS A 55 9.60 4.09 -15.93
C LYS A 55 10.19 5.48 -16.20
N HIS A 56 10.16 6.38 -15.22
CA HIS A 56 10.74 7.72 -15.36
C HIS A 56 12.27 7.72 -15.40
N HIS A 57 12.93 6.65 -14.94
CA HIS A 57 14.39 6.52 -15.08
C HIS A 57 14.82 5.82 -16.37
N ALA A 58 13.86 5.27 -17.12
CA ALA A 58 14.12 4.66 -18.42
C ALA A 58 14.04 5.69 -19.57
N GLU A 59 13.83 6.96 -19.23
CA GLU A 59 13.85 8.15 -20.10
C GLU A 59 15.25 8.79 -20.04
#